data_AF-A0A1Z5LBX6-F1
#
_entry.id   AF-A0A1Z5LBX6-F1
#
_cell.length_a   1.000
_cell.length_b   1.000
_cell.length_c   1.000
_cell.angle_alpha   90.00
_cell.angle_beta   90.00
_cell.angle_gamma   90.00
#
_symmetry.space_group_name_H-M   'P 1'
#
loop_
_entity.id
_entity.type
_entity.pdbx_description
1 polymer ?
#
loop_
_entity_poly.entity_id
_entity_poly.type
_entity_poly.pdbx_seq_one_letter_code
_entity_poly.pdbx_strand_id
1 'polypeptide(L)'
;MFLGYMVVKFRNVKLKRLTQVVGWCSSFAVGVAVLWAAYRWNAELPTARVAAVYAATHRVAWCIALSWLTFACITGHGGYIERILSWGPFNVLGNLAYMAYLTHPVVMLYHASRTRDLMYYSQYEKVYAFFGHFLTTLIISAIFYVLIEMPCTRLGVILLKGNIFKTFGKQSSKGKTHTKTPDADEKICQKEKHEDVPLEKDILRVPKE
;
A
#
# COMPACT_ATOMS: atom_id res chain seq x y z
N MET A 1 -6.44 -11.02 -1.96
CA MET A 1 -6.80 -11.70 -3.22
C MET A 1 -8.15 -11.23 -3.77
N PHE A 2 -9.24 -11.25 -2.99
CA PHE A 2 -10.57 -10.79 -3.44
C PHE A 2 -10.58 -9.39 -4.10
N LEU A 3 -9.92 -8.41 -3.49
CA LEU A 3 -9.78 -7.07 -4.08
C LEU A 3 -9.14 -7.06 -5.46
N GLY A 4 -8.07 -7.82 -5.66
CA GLY A 4 -7.35 -7.85 -6.94
C GLY A 4 -8.28 -8.33 -8.06
N TYR A 5 -9.10 -9.34 -7.77
CA TYR A 5 -10.12 -9.82 -8.69
C TYR A 5 -11.21 -8.77 -8.96
N MET A 6 -11.69 -8.08 -7.92
CA MET A 6 -12.69 -7.01 -8.08
C MET A 6 -12.15 -5.84 -8.89
N VAL A 7 -10.90 -5.43 -8.68
CA VAL A 7 -10.26 -4.33 -9.42
C VAL A 7 -10.16 -4.64 -10.92
N VAL A 8 -9.78 -5.87 -11.27
CA VAL A 8 -9.68 -6.28 -12.69
C VAL A 8 -11.07 -6.24 -13.36
N LYS A 9 -12.11 -6.66 -12.65
CA LYS A 9 -13.48 -6.73 -13.19
C LYS A 9 -14.21 -5.39 -13.21
N PHE A 10 -13.94 -4.48 -12.27
CA PHE A 10 -14.66 -3.21 -12.11
C PHE A 10 -13.87 -1.98 -12.57
N ARG A 11 -12.82 -2.17 -13.38
CA ARG A 11 -11.93 -1.07 -13.82
C ARG A 11 -12.62 0.06 -14.61
N ASN A 12 -13.76 -0.22 -15.24
CA ASN A 12 -14.50 0.75 -16.07
C ASN A 12 -15.87 1.17 -15.50
N VAL A 13 -16.19 0.82 -14.26
CA VAL A 13 -17.49 1.19 -13.67
C VAL A 13 -17.38 2.53 -12.97
N LYS A 14 -18.13 3.53 -13.47
CA LYS A 14 -18.29 4.83 -12.79
C LYS A 14 -19.06 4.61 -11.49
N LEU A 15 -18.40 4.79 -10.34
CA LEU A 15 -19.07 4.66 -9.05
C LEU A 15 -20.02 5.84 -8.82
N LYS A 16 -21.24 5.55 -8.34
CA LYS A 16 -22.15 6.60 -7.87
C LYS A 16 -21.57 7.23 -6.60
N ARG A 17 -21.70 8.56 -6.46
CA ARG A 17 -21.27 9.31 -5.26
C ARG A 17 -21.81 8.70 -3.95
N LEU A 18 -23.03 8.15 -3.98
CA LEU A 18 -23.63 7.49 -2.81
C LEU A 18 -22.81 6.28 -2.34
N THR A 19 -22.38 5.41 -3.27
CA THR A 19 -21.56 4.22 -2.97
C THR A 19 -20.20 4.62 -2.41
N GLN A 20 -19.63 5.71 -2.91
CA GLN A 20 -18.39 6.27 -2.38
C GLN A 20 -18.56 6.72 -0.92
N VAL A 21 -19.60 7.51 -0.62
CA VAL A 21 -19.87 7.99 0.76
C VAL A 21 -20.14 6.82 1.71
N VAL A 22 -20.98 5.86 1.32
CA VAL A 22 -21.26 4.67 2.14
C VAL A 22 -19.99 3.90 2.44
N GLY A 23 -19.13 3.73 1.44
CA GLY A 23 -17.84 3.07 1.62
C GLY A 23 -16.90 3.81 2.56
N TRP A 24 -16.81 5.13 2.47
CA TRP A 24 -16.04 5.95 3.42
C TRP A 24 -16.59 5.83 4.84
N CYS A 25 -17.90 6.00 5.02
CA CYS A 25 -18.56 5.85 6.32
C CYS A 25 -18.34 4.44 6.88
N SER A 26 -18.44 3.40 6.06
CA SER A 26 -18.19 2.02 6.46
C SER A 26 -16.74 1.82 6.90
N SER A 27 -15.75 2.32 6.16
CA SER A 27 -14.34 2.20 6.53
C SER A 27 -14.04 2.93 7.85
N PHE A 28 -14.56 4.15 8.03
CA PHE A 28 -14.42 4.90 9.28
C PHE A 28 -15.11 4.19 10.46
N ALA A 29 -16.34 3.71 10.26
CA ALA A 29 -17.07 2.99 11.29
C ALA A 29 -16.33 1.72 11.72
N VAL A 30 -15.80 0.95 10.78
CA VAL A 30 -15.01 -0.26 11.09
C VAL A 30 -13.71 0.12 11.82
N GLY A 31 -13.01 1.18 11.39
CA GLY A 31 -11.81 1.65 12.06
C GLY A 31 -12.06 2.09 13.51
N VAL A 32 -13.10 2.87 13.74
CA VAL A 32 -13.51 3.32 15.09
C VAL A 32 -13.96 2.14 15.95
N ALA A 33 -14.74 1.20 15.39
CA ALA A 33 -15.17 0.00 16.11
C ALA A 33 -13.97 -0.85 16.57
N VAL A 34 -12.95 -1.01 15.72
CA VAL A 34 -11.72 -1.72 16.08
C VAL A 34 -10.94 -0.99 17.19
N LEU A 35 -10.82 0.34 17.12
CA LEU A 35 -10.14 1.11 18.17
C LEU A 35 -10.88 1.07 19.50
N TRP A 36 -12.21 1.18 19.49
CA TRP A 36 -13.02 1.11 20.70
C TRP A 36 -12.91 -0.29 21.34
N ALA A 37 -12.98 -1.34 20.52
CA ALA A 37 -12.78 -2.70 20.99
C ALA A 37 -11.36 -2.92 21.56
N ALA A 38 -10.33 -2.30 20.97
CA ALA A 38 -8.96 -2.34 21.50
C ALA A 38 -8.83 -1.61 22.84
N TYR A 39 -9.53 -0.49 23.01
CA TYR A 39 -9.55 0.23 24.28
C TYR A 39 -10.23 -0.60 25.37
N ARG A 40 -11.39 -1.20 25.07
CA ARG A 40 -12.13 -2.06 26.00
C ARG A 40 -11.32 -3.28 26.43
N TRP A 41 -10.56 -3.85 25.50
CA TRP A 41 -9.62 -4.94 25.76
C TRP A 41 -8.53 -4.60 26.78
N ASN A 42 -7.98 -3.40 26.71
CA ASN A 42 -6.91 -2.96 27.61
C ASN A 42 -7.43 -2.52 28.98
N ALA A 43 -8.71 -2.15 29.09
CA ALA A 43 -9.32 -1.65 30.32
C ALA A 43 -9.92 -2.78 31.20
N GLU A 44 -10.49 -3.81 30.59
CA GLU A 44 -11.14 -4.93 31.30
C GLU A 44 -10.56 -6.25 30.78
N LEU A 45 -10.05 -7.14 31.66
CA LEU A 45 -9.61 -8.48 31.26
C LEU A 45 -10.83 -9.29 30.78
N PRO A 46 -11.03 -9.50 29.47
CA PRO A 46 -12.23 -10.17 28.99
C PRO A 46 -12.11 -11.68 29.20
N THR A 47 -13.24 -12.39 29.24
CA THR A 47 -13.27 -13.85 29.20
C THR A 47 -12.51 -14.39 27.98
N ALA A 48 -11.72 -15.45 28.14
CA ALA A 48 -10.84 -16.03 27.11
C ALA A 48 -11.52 -16.30 25.74
N ARG A 49 -12.84 -16.54 25.73
CA ARG A 49 -13.62 -16.75 24.50
C ARG A 49 -13.78 -15.46 23.67
N VAL A 50 -14.22 -14.38 24.32
CA VAL A 50 -14.27 -13.04 23.72
C VAL A 50 -12.87 -12.62 23.31
N ALA A 51 -11.88 -13.07 24.10
CA ALA A 51 -10.49 -12.80 23.84
C ALA A 51 -10.04 -13.30 22.46
N ALA A 52 -10.16 -14.61 22.25
CA ALA A 52 -9.77 -15.26 21.02
C ALA A 52 -10.50 -14.70 19.78
N VAL A 53 -11.81 -14.44 19.90
CA VAL A 53 -12.62 -13.90 18.80
C VAL A 53 -12.11 -12.53 18.37
N TYR A 54 -11.88 -11.62 19.31
CA TYR A 54 -11.36 -10.29 18.98
C TYR A 54 -9.95 -10.34 18.37
N ALA A 55 -9.07 -11.18 18.92
CA ALA A 55 -7.70 -11.35 18.41
C ALA A 55 -7.68 -11.78 16.93
N ALA A 56 -8.63 -12.64 16.52
CA ALA A 56 -8.77 -13.06 15.14
C ALA A 56 -9.47 -12.00 14.25
N THR A 57 -10.53 -11.35 14.74
CA THR A 57 -11.39 -10.50 13.91
C THR A 57 -10.81 -9.10 13.67
N HIS A 58 -10.11 -8.50 14.63
CA HIS A 58 -9.68 -7.09 14.49
C HIS A 58 -8.78 -6.85 13.26
N ARG A 59 -7.86 -7.79 12.97
CA ARG A 59 -6.97 -7.69 11.79
C ARG A 59 -7.75 -7.80 10.49
N VAL A 60 -8.72 -8.71 10.43
CA VAL A 60 -9.56 -8.91 9.23
C VAL A 60 -10.43 -7.67 9.00
N ALA A 61 -11.06 -7.15 10.05
CA ALA A 61 -11.86 -5.92 9.99
C ALA A 61 -11.03 -4.73 9.49
N TRP A 62 -9.82 -4.55 10.04
CA TRP A 62 -8.88 -3.52 9.57
C TRP A 62 -8.49 -3.71 8.10
N CYS A 63 -8.19 -4.95 7.68
CA CYS A 63 -7.89 -5.26 6.29
C CYS A 63 -9.07 -4.98 5.35
N ILE A 64 -10.31 -5.21 5.77
CA ILE A 64 -11.52 -4.88 4.98
C ILE A 64 -11.66 -3.36 4.82
N ALA A 65 -11.41 -2.59 5.88
CA ALA A 65 -11.44 -1.14 5.82
C ALA A 65 -10.35 -0.58 4.87
N LEU A 66 -9.12 -1.09 4.97
CA LEU A 66 -8.02 -0.76 4.06
C LEU A 66 -8.29 -1.24 2.63
N SER A 67 -8.96 -2.39 2.49
CA SER A 67 -9.33 -2.96 1.21
C SER A 67 -10.22 -2.00 0.41
N TRP A 68 -11.25 -1.45 1.06
CA TRP A 68 -12.08 -0.42 0.45
C TRP A 68 -11.29 0.84 0.09
N LEU A 69 -10.39 1.30 0.98
CA LEU A 69 -9.54 2.47 0.74
C LEU A 69 -8.69 2.30 -0.52
N THR A 70 -8.01 1.17 -0.66
CA THR A 70 -7.19 0.85 -1.84
C THR A 70 -8.05 0.76 -3.11
N PHE A 71 -9.24 0.19 -3.03
CA PHE A 71 -10.18 0.15 -4.16
C PHE A 71 -10.62 1.55 -4.60
N ALA A 72 -10.88 2.46 -3.66
CA ALA A 72 -11.22 3.85 -3.95
C ALA A 72 -10.06 4.59 -4.64
N CYS A 73 -8.81 4.33 -4.23
CA CYS A 73 -7.62 4.91 -4.87
C CYS A 73 -7.42 4.41 -6.31
N ILE A 74 -7.68 3.12 -6.58
CA ILE A 74 -7.47 2.56 -7.93
C ILE A 74 -8.55 3.00 -8.91
N THR A 75 -9.76 3.23 -8.43
CA THR A 75 -10.90 3.62 -9.28
C THR A 75 -10.90 5.10 -9.67
N GLY A 76 -9.94 5.92 -9.21
CA GLY A 76 -9.89 7.36 -9.52
C GLY A 76 -10.92 8.19 -8.75
N HIS A 77 -11.64 7.58 -7.81
CA HIS A 77 -12.70 8.22 -7.00
C HIS A 77 -12.18 8.57 -5.59
N GLY A 78 -10.87 8.51 -5.35
CA GLY A 78 -10.26 8.78 -4.05
C GLY A 78 -10.16 10.28 -3.71
N GLY A 79 -10.34 11.16 -4.70
CA GLY A 79 -10.33 12.61 -4.51
C GLY A 79 -9.02 13.10 -3.87
N TYR A 80 -9.10 13.63 -2.66
CA TYR A 80 -7.94 14.17 -1.95
C TYR A 80 -6.93 13.10 -1.53
N ILE A 81 -7.40 11.90 -1.14
CA ILE A 81 -6.53 10.81 -0.69
C ILE A 81 -5.65 10.31 -1.84
N GLU A 82 -6.22 10.20 -3.04
CA GLU A 82 -5.48 9.77 -4.23
C GLU A 82 -4.33 10.73 -4.54
N ARG A 83 -4.56 12.04 -4.39
CA ARG A 83 -3.52 13.06 -4.59
C ARG A 83 -2.41 13.00 -3.56
N ILE A 84 -2.72 12.67 -2.31
CA ILE A 84 -1.72 12.45 -1.25
C ILE A 84 -0.90 11.19 -1.57
N LEU A 85 -1.57 10.12 -1.99
CA LEU A 85 -0.92 8.83 -2.23
C LEU A 85 -0.09 8.81 -3.52
N SER A 86 -0.51 9.58 -4.52
CA SER A 86 0.26 9.78 -5.77
C SER A 86 1.43 10.75 -5.61
N TRP A 87 1.71 11.22 -4.39
CA TRP A 87 2.80 12.17 -4.15
C TRP A 87 4.15 11.45 -4.14
N GLY A 88 5.14 11.98 -4.86
CA GLY A 88 6.50 11.44 -4.95
C GLY A 88 7.16 11.00 -3.62
N PRO A 89 7.04 11.73 -2.49
CA PRO A 89 7.60 11.28 -1.21
C PRO A 89 6.96 10.01 -0.65
N PHE A 90 5.72 9.66 -1.04
CA PHE A 90 5.06 8.44 -0.57
C PHE A 90 5.79 7.17 -1.04
N ASN A 91 6.42 7.25 -2.22
CA ASN A 91 7.27 6.17 -2.72
C ASN A 91 8.51 5.97 -1.83
N VAL A 92 9.18 7.05 -1.43
CA VAL A 92 10.32 6.98 -0.51
C VAL A 92 9.89 6.51 0.88
N LEU A 93 8.73 6.98 1.34
CA LEU A 93 8.15 6.57 2.62
C LEU A 93 7.83 5.08 2.67
N GLY A 94 7.37 4.50 1.56
CA GLY A 94 7.11 3.06 1.44
C GLY A 94 8.38 2.24 1.66
N ASN A 95 9.49 2.62 1.03
CA ASN A 95 10.77 1.93 1.20
C ASN A 95 11.35 2.13 2.60
N LEU A 96 11.24 3.33 3.16
CA LEU A 96 11.67 3.60 4.54
C LEU A 96 10.85 2.79 5.55
N ALA A 97 9.55 2.66 5.34
CA ALA A 97 8.67 1.84 6.17
C ALA A 97 9.02 0.35 6.07
N TYR A 98 9.42 -0.13 4.89
CA TYR A 98 9.91 -1.49 4.70
C TYR A 98 11.19 -1.76 5.53
N MET A 99 12.17 -0.87 5.45
CA MET A 99 13.39 -0.97 6.27
C MET A 99 13.09 -0.85 7.77
N ALA A 100 12.12 -0.01 8.15
CA ALA A 100 11.67 0.13 9.53
C ALA A 100 11.01 -1.16 10.04
N TYR A 101 10.17 -1.79 9.23
CA TYR A 101 9.51 -3.04 9.57
C TYR A 101 10.49 -4.18 9.83
N LEU A 102 11.57 -4.28 9.04
CA LEU A 102 12.61 -5.30 9.25
C LEU A 102 13.45 -5.05 10.51
N THR A 103 13.78 -3.80 10.79
CA THR A 103 14.63 -3.42 11.93
C THR A 103 13.89 -3.41 13.26
N HIS A 104 12.59 -3.11 13.24
CA HIS A 104 11.75 -3.04 14.43
C HIS A 104 11.79 -4.29 15.35
N PRO A 105 11.61 -5.53 14.86
CA PRO A 105 11.70 -6.72 15.72
C PRO A 105 13.10 -6.94 16.30
N VAL A 106 14.17 -6.58 15.56
CA VAL A 106 15.55 -6.66 16.06
C VAL A 106 15.76 -5.71 17.24
N VAL A 107 15.27 -4.48 17.11
CA VAL A 107 15.31 -3.47 18.18
C VAL A 107 14.50 -3.93 19.39
N MET A 108 13.30 -4.48 19.18
CA MET A 108 12.49 -5.03 20.28
C MET A 108 13.19 -6.19 21.01
N LEU A 109 13.79 -7.14 20.28
CA LEU A 109 14.53 -8.27 20.89
C LEU A 109 15.75 -7.79 21.67
N TYR A 110 16.47 -6.79 21.14
CA TYR A 110 17.60 -6.18 21.83
C TYR A 110 17.17 -5.52 23.15
N HIS A 111 16.10 -4.71 23.13
CA HIS A 111 15.57 -4.10 24.34
C HIS A 111 15.04 -5.15 25.33
N ALA A 112 14.30 -6.16 24.87
CA ALA A 112 13.80 -7.24 25.72
C ALA A 112 14.92 -8.03 26.40
N SER A 113 16.07 -8.19 25.74
CA SER A 113 17.25 -8.86 26.31
C SER A 113 17.98 -8.01 27.35
N ARG A 114 17.87 -6.67 27.26
CA ARG A 114 18.53 -5.70 28.14
C ARG A 114 17.69 -5.32 29.34
N THR A 115 16.36 -5.27 29.19
CA THR A 115 15.45 -4.90 30.27
C THR A 115 15.37 -6.02 31.31
N ARG A 116 16.05 -5.82 32.46
CA ARG A 116 15.93 -6.67 33.65
C ARG A 116 15.33 -5.94 34.86
N ASP A 117 14.88 -4.70 34.67
CA ASP A 117 14.44 -3.83 35.75
C ASP A 117 12.90 -3.82 35.92
N LEU A 118 12.46 -3.79 37.17
CA LEU A 118 11.07 -3.62 37.58
C LEU A 118 10.66 -2.15 37.39
N MET A 119 10.26 -1.78 36.19
CA MET A 119 9.72 -0.45 35.89
C MET A 119 8.31 -0.27 36.47
N TYR A 120 8.07 0.86 37.11
CA TYR A 120 6.76 1.22 37.67
C TYR A 120 5.75 1.37 36.52
N TYR A 121 4.59 0.71 36.63
CA TYR A 121 3.59 0.63 35.55
C TYR A 121 2.76 1.92 35.46
N SER A 122 3.36 3.00 34.95
CA SER A 122 2.62 4.23 34.61
C SER A 122 2.24 4.24 33.13
N GLN A 123 1.07 4.80 32.79
CA GLN A 123 0.68 4.98 31.39
C GLN A 123 1.60 5.96 30.67
N TYR A 124 2.13 6.97 31.37
CA TYR A 124 3.02 7.97 30.82
C TYR A 124 4.35 7.37 30.36
N GLU A 125 4.98 6.56 31.21
CA GLU A 125 6.24 5.88 30.91
C GLU A 125 6.12 4.96 29.69
N LYS A 126 5.00 4.25 29.54
CA LYS A 126 4.75 3.39 28.37
C LYS A 126 4.64 4.18 27.07
N VAL A 127 3.96 5.33 27.08
CA VAL A 127 3.87 6.19 25.89
C VAL A 127 5.24 6.76 25.54
N TYR A 128 5.99 7.24 26.54
CA TYR A 128 7.34 7.78 26.33
C TYR A 128 8.30 6.71 25.77
N ALA A 129 8.32 5.52 26.37
CA ALA A 129 9.14 4.40 25.90
C ALA A 129 8.76 3.99 24.46
N PHE A 130 7.47 3.94 24.13
CA PHE A 130 7.01 3.64 22.78
C PHE A 130 7.54 4.64 21.75
N PHE A 131 7.39 5.94 22.01
CA PHE A 131 7.94 6.96 21.13
C PHE A 131 9.47 6.90 21.03
N GLY A 132 10.16 6.58 22.13
CA GLY A 132 11.59 6.34 22.16
C GLY A 132 12.00 5.21 21.21
N HIS A 133 11.42 4.02 21.36
CA HIS A 133 11.70 2.89 20.48
C HIS A 133 11.33 3.17 19.02
N PHE A 134 10.22 3.86 18.79
CA PHE A 134 9.79 4.24 17.45
C PHE A 134 10.80 5.18 16.78
N LEU A 135 11.25 6.23 17.47
CA LEU A 135 12.21 7.19 16.95
C LEU A 135 13.58 6.53 16.70
N THR A 136 14.07 5.71 17.63
CA THR A 136 15.32 4.96 17.45
C THR A 136 15.24 4.03 16.25
N THR A 137 14.13 3.30 16.08
CA THR A 137 13.93 2.42 14.92
C THR A 137 13.90 3.22 13.61
N LEU A 138 13.23 4.38 13.59
CA LEU A 138 13.20 5.24 12.40
C LEU A 138 14.59 5.76 12.00
N ILE A 139 15.40 6.17 12.96
CA ILE A 139 16.77 6.65 12.69
C ILE A 139 17.64 5.50 12.13
N ILE A 140 17.60 4.33 12.77
CA ILE A 140 18.36 3.16 12.32
C ILE A 140 17.92 2.73 10.92
N SER A 141 16.60 2.66 10.68
CA SER A 141 16.02 2.35 9.37
C SER A 141 16.49 3.32 8.29
N ALA A 142 16.48 4.62 8.57
CA ALA A 142 16.91 5.64 7.62
C ALA A 142 18.40 5.47 7.23
N ILE A 143 19.25 5.16 8.21
CA ILE A 143 20.67 4.86 7.96
C ILE A 143 20.80 3.61 7.08
N PHE A 144 20.08 2.53 7.41
CA PHE A 144 20.10 1.28 6.64
C PHE A 144 19.59 1.47 5.21
N TYR A 145 18.52 2.25 5.03
CA TYR A 145 17.97 2.62 3.73
C TYR A 145 19.02 3.34 2.86
N VAL A 146 19.73 4.34 3.41
CA VAL A 146 20.76 5.06 2.66
C VAL A 146 21.97 4.16 2.34
N LEU A 147 22.40 3.35 3.29
CA LEU A 147 23.60 2.50 3.14
C LEU A 147 23.38 1.29 2.23
N ILE A 148 22.20 0.69 2.22
CA ILE A 148 21.93 -0.54 1.47
C ILE A 148 21.10 -0.23 0.23
N GLU A 149 19.99 0.48 0.38
CA GLU A 149 19.03 0.60 -0.72
C GLU A 149 19.54 1.52 -1.84
N MET A 150 20.22 2.62 -1.52
CA MET A 150 20.81 3.49 -2.54
C MET A 150 21.88 2.80 -3.41
N PRO A 151 22.88 2.08 -2.85
CA PRO A 151 23.82 1.34 -3.68
C PRO A 151 23.18 0.13 -4.36
N CYS A 152 22.29 -0.63 -3.70
CA CYS A 152 21.63 -1.78 -4.33
C CYS A 152 20.75 -1.36 -5.51
N THR A 153 20.05 -0.23 -5.41
CA THR A 153 19.24 0.29 -6.53
C THR A 153 20.12 0.70 -7.71
N ARG A 154 21.25 1.37 -7.44
CA ARG A 154 22.22 1.75 -8.49
C ARG A 154 22.88 0.54 -9.14
N LEU A 155 23.27 -0.46 -8.34
CA LEU A 155 23.86 -1.72 -8.82
C LEU A 155 22.84 -2.53 -9.62
N GLY A 156 21.59 -2.63 -9.16
CA GLY A 156 20.52 -3.30 -9.88
C GLY A 156 20.30 -2.69 -11.27
N VAL A 157 20.28 -1.36 -11.36
CA VAL A 157 20.23 -0.68 -12.65
C VAL A 157 21.46 -1.00 -13.49
N ILE A 158 22.68 -0.90 -12.98
CA ILE A 158 23.91 -1.16 -13.75
C ILE A 158 23.99 -2.62 -14.25
N LEU A 159 23.62 -3.59 -13.42
CA LEU A 159 23.61 -5.01 -13.77
C LEU A 159 22.53 -5.33 -14.83
N LEU A 160 21.32 -4.79 -14.67
CA LEU A 160 20.24 -4.96 -15.67
C LEU A 160 20.50 -4.16 -16.96
N LYS A 161 21.25 -3.06 -16.86
CA LYS A 161 21.67 -2.21 -17.99
C LYS A 161 22.66 -2.91 -18.92
N GLY A 162 23.35 -3.96 -18.45
CA GLY A 162 24.23 -4.81 -19.26
C GLY A 162 23.54 -5.50 -20.44
N ASN A 163 22.24 -5.84 -20.31
CA ASN A 163 21.48 -6.52 -21.38
C ASN A 163 20.29 -5.72 -21.96
N ILE A 164 19.92 -4.56 -21.40
CA ILE A 164 18.69 -3.83 -21.80
C ILE A 164 18.95 -2.41 -22.36
N PHE A 165 20.14 -1.84 -22.20
CA PHE A 165 20.35 -0.40 -22.46
C PHE A 165 20.60 0.03 -23.91
N LYS A 166 20.67 -0.90 -24.88
CA LYS A 166 20.70 -0.50 -26.30
C LYS A 166 19.41 0.22 -26.73
N THR A 167 18.29 0.08 -26.01
CA THR A 167 17.00 0.64 -26.43
C THR A 167 16.63 1.98 -25.76
N PHE A 168 17.11 2.26 -24.55
CA PHE A 168 16.69 3.47 -23.80
C PHE A 168 17.60 4.69 -23.95
N GLY A 169 18.83 4.53 -24.46
CA GLY A 169 19.82 5.61 -24.59
C GLY A 169 19.52 6.67 -25.65
N LYS A 170 18.50 6.50 -26.51
CA LYS A 170 18.20 7.44 -27.61
C LYS A 170 17.19 8.54 -27.25
N GLN A 171 16.53 8.49 -26.09
CA GLN A 171 15.46 9.43 -25.70
C GLN A 171 15.90 10.56 -24.75
N SER A 172 17.11 10.52 -24.16
CA SER A 172 17.55 11.51 -23.16
C SER A 172 18.27 12.75 -23.72
N SER A 173 18.37 12.92 -25.04
CA SER A 173 19.06 14.07 -25.67
C SER A 173 18.17 14.79 -26.69
N LYS A 174 17.04 15.34 -26.23
CA LYS A 174 16.40 16.52 -26.83
C LYS A 174 15.33 17.08 -25.90
N GLY A 175 15.50 18.33 -25.47
CA GLY A 175 14.38 19.18 -25.04
C GLY A 175 14.32 19.54 -23.56
N LYS A 176 15.04 20.60 -23.18
CA LYS A 176 14.81 21.42 -21.98
C LYS A 176 13.54 22.30 -22.16
N THR A 177 12.84 22.55 -21.04
CA THR A 177 12.02 23.74 -20.71
C THR A 177 10.66 23.92 -21.42
N HIS A 178 9.55 23.80 -20.68
CA HIS A 178 8.71 24.93 -20.22
C HIS A 178 7.40 24.40 -19.58
N THR A 179 7.17 24.76 -18.32
CA THR A 179 5.90 24.59 -17.60
C THR A 179 4.78 25.34 -18.32
N LYS A 180 3.78 24.63 -18.86
CA LYS A 180 2.40 25.09 -19.08
C LYS A 180 1.47 23.86 -19.17
N THR A 181 0.58 23.70 -18.19
CA THR A 181 -0.69 22.95 -18.38
C THR A 181 -1.56 23.83 -19.29
N PRO A 182 -1.99 23.33 -20.45
CA PRO A 182 -3.42 22.99 -20.59
C PRO A 182 -3.70 21.81 -21.55
N ASP A 183 -4.84 21.13 -21.30
CA ASP A 183 -5.78 20.59 -22.30
C ASP A 183 -5.26 19.58 -23.36
N ALA A 184 -5.59 18.29 -23.16
CA ALA A 184 -5.46 17.24 -24.19
C ALA A 184 -6.46 16.08 -23.95
N ASP A 185 -7.72 16.44 -23.70
CA ASP A 185 -8.87 15.53 -23.67
C ASP A 185 -9.31 15.02 -25.07
N GLU A 186 -8.59 15.32 -26.16
CA GLU A 186 -9.21 15.23 -27.51
C GLU A 186 -8.54 14.32 -28.56
N LYS A 187 -7.70 13.30 -28.27
CA LYS A 187 -7.20 12.42 -29.39
C LYS A 187 -7.08 10.89 -29.18
N ILE A 188 -7.26 10.33 -27.99
CA ILE A 188 -7.12 8.86 -27.78
C ILE A 188 -8.49 8.15 -27.68
N CYS A 189 -9.57 8.84 -28.11
CA CYS A 189 -10.93 8.28 -28.21
C CYS A 189 -11.25 7.66 -29.59
N GLN A 190 -10.28 7.56 -30.52
CA GLN A 190 -10.58 7.17 -31.91
C GLN A 190 -9.87 5.93 -32.50
N LYS A 191 -9.08 5.14 -31.76
CA LYS A 191 -8.37 3.99 -32.37
C LYS A 191 -8.69 2.57 -31.90
N GLU A 192 -9.55 2.36 -30.91
CA GLU A 192 -9.95 1.00 -30.49
C GLU A 192 -11.47 0.76 -30.60
N LYS A 193 -12.10 1.27 -31.66
CA LYS A 193 -13.55 1.12 -31.89
C LYS A 193 -13.93 0.36 -33.17
N HIS A 194 -13.02 -0.42 -33.75
CA HIS A 194 -13.31 -1.11 -35.01
C HIS A 194 -12.58 -2.44 -35.16
N GLU A 195 -12.86 -3.41 -34.28
CA GLU A 195 -12.96 -4.83 -34.69
C GLU A 195 -13.63 -5.64 -33.57
N ASP A 196 -14.97 -5.65 -33.55
CA ASP A 196 -15.78 -6.56 -32.73
C ASP A 196 -15.93 -7.91 -33.46
N VAL A 197 -15.55 -9.02 -32.76
CA VAL A 197 -16.35 -10.27 -32.55
C VAL A 197 -16.63 -11.14 -33.82
N PRO A 198 -16.87 -12.49 -33.83
CA PRO A 198 -17.15 -13.48 -32.78
C PRO A 198 -16.47 -14.89 -32.95
N LEU A 199 -16.88 -15.82 -32.06
CA LEU A 199 -17.07 -17.28 -32.29
C LEU A 199 -15.91 -18.23 -31.97
N GLU A 200 -15.77 -18.48 -30.67
CA GLU A 200 -15.58 -19.84 -30.15
C GLU A 200 -16.85 -20.66 -30.40
N LYS A 201 -16.78 -21.68 -31.29
CA LYS A 201 -17.47 -23.00 -31.26
C LYS A 201 -17.37 -23.68 -32.64
N ASP A 202 -17.37 -25.00 -32.60
CA ASP A 202 -17.42 -25.96 -33.72
C ASP A 202 -16.03 -26.35 -34.30
N ILE A 203 -15.46 -27.47 -33.85
CA ILE A 203 -15.71 -28.83 -34.35
C ILE A 203 -14.92 -29.13 -35.64
N LEU A 204 -14.01 -30.10 -35.51
CA LEU A 204 -13.66 -31.11 -36.51
C LEU A 204 -13.50 -30.65 -37.97
N ARG A 205 -12.28 -30.72 -38.51
CA ARG A 205 -11.90 -31.74 -39.51
C ARG A 205 -10.50 -31.52 -40.10
N VAL A 206 -9.72 -32.60 -40.03
CA VAL A 206 -8.91 -33.16 -41.12
C VAL A 206 -7.71 -32.35 -41.63
N PRO A 207 -6.48 -32.85 -41.40
CA PRO A 207 -5.40 -32.71 -42.34
C PRO A 207 -5.56 -33.79 -43.42
N LYS A 208 -5.65 -33.42 -44.70
CA LYS A 208 -5.23 -34.27 -45.81
C LYS A 208 -5.06 -33.48 -47.10
N GLU A 209 -3.85 -33.63 -47.61
CA GLU A 209 -3.35 -33.43 -48.98
C GLU A 209 -3.07 -31.99 -49.43
#